data_AF-A0A3B0UGR6-F1
#
_entry.id   AF-A0A3B0UGR6-F1
#
_cell.length_a   1.000
_cell.length_b   1.000
_cell.length_c   1.000
_cell.angle_alpha   90.00
_cell.angle_beta   90.00
_cell.angle_gamma   90.00
#
_symmetry.space_group_name_H-M   'P 1'
#
loop_
_entity.id
_entity.type
_entity.pdbx_description
1 polymer ?
#
loop_
_entity_poly.entity_id
_entity_poly.type
_entity_poly.pdbx_seq_one_letter_code
_entity_poly.pdbx_strand_id
1 'polypeptide(L)'
;MNMLTLTILFIVILAITIVSFWATTHAKDNKKHAISVEVVVIKEQSGRIWRSFSGRLTAVNFVEIRPQASGLITDVRFKGGQIVNKGDILYVIDPRPYKAAVMKAKADLVTALNQKNLARKEYKRAKDLIITKMISQRIYDERT
;
A
#
# COMPACT_ATOMS: atom_id res chain seq x y z
N MET A 1 108.37 -48.70 -49.69
CA MET A 1 108.26 -47.23 -49.61
C MET A 1 107.74 -46.88 -48.21
N ASN A 2 108.69 -46.64 -47.31
CA ASN A 2 108.71 -46.11 -45.93
C ASN A 2 107.47 -46.16 -45.02
N MET A 3 107.63 -46.93 -43.92
CA MET A 3 106.73 -47.09 -42.77
C MET A 3 106.41 -45.79 -41.98
N LEU A 4 107.10 -44.69 -42.31
CA LEU A 4 106.98 -43.38 -41.63
C LEU A 4 105.89 -42.47 -42.22
N THR A 5 105.44 -42.70 -43.47
CA THR A 5 104.40 -41.88 -44.11
C THR A 5 102.98 -42.35 -43.75
N LEU A 6 102.81 -43.63 -43.38
CA LEU A 6 101.52 -44.22 -43.02
C LEU A 6 101.03 -43.77 -41.63
N THR A 7 101.95 -43.51 -40.70
CA THR A 7 101.64 -43.06 -39.32
C THR A 7 101.19 -41.61 -39.27
N ILE A 8 101.76 -40.75 -40.11
CA ILE A 8 101.37 -39.32 -40.22
C ILE A 8 99.96 -39.19 -40.80
N LEU A 9 99.60 -40.02 -41.80
CA LEU A 9 98.27 -40.02 -42.40
C LEU A 9 97.17 -40.43 -41.39
N PHE A 10 97.47 -41.38 -40.50
CA PHE A 10 96.52 -41.88 -39.51
C PHE A 10 96.21 -40.82 -38.42
N ILE A 11 97.21 -40.04 -38.00
CA ILE A 11 97.04 -38.96 -37.01
C ILE A 11 96.19 -37.80 -37.59
N VAL A 12 96.35 -37.49 -38.88
CA VAL A 12 95.57 -36.43 -39.56
C VAL A 12 94.10 -36.83 -39.70
N ILE A 13 93.82 -38.09 -40.03
CA ILE A 13 92.44 -38.59 -40.13
C ILE A 13 91.75 -38.61 -38.74
N LEU A 14 92.48 -38.99 -37.69
CA LEU A 14 91.96 -38.98 -36.33
C LEU A 14 91.62 -37.55 -35.85
N ALA A 15 92.45 -36.56 -36.18
CA ALA A 15 92.20 -35.16 -35.83
C ALA A 15 90.94 -34.59 -36.52
N ILE A 16 90.69 -34.96 -37.78
CA ILE A 16 89.51 -34.48 -38.53
C ILE A 16 88.21 -35.06 -37.94
N THR A 17 88.23 -36.32 -37.48
CA THR A 17 87.04 -36.96 -36.87
C THR A 17 86.64 -36.36 -35.52
N ILE A 18 87.59 -35.84 -34.74
CA ILE A 18 87.33 -35.23 -33.43
C ILE A 18 86.72 -33.83 -33.60
N VAL A 19 87.13 -33.07 -34.62
CA VAL A 19 86.63 -31.72 -34.89
C VAL A 19 85.17 -31.74 -35.37
N SER A 20 84.79 -32.71 -36.20
CA SER A 20 83.40 -32.85 -36.66
C SER A 20 82.43 -33.26 -35.55
N PHE A 21 82.89 -33.97 -34.52
CA PHE A 21 82.04 -34.40 -33.40
C PHE A 21 81.73 -33.27 -32.39
N TRP A 22 82.62 -32.28 -32.27
CA TRP A 22 82.40 -31.09 -31.42
C TRP A 22 81.43 -30.07 -32.04
N ALA A 23 81.26 -30.07 -33.37
CA ALA A 23 80.37 -29.14 -34.06
C ALA A 23 78.87 -29.53 -33.99
N THR A 24 78.55 -30.78 -33.66
CA THR A 24 77.17 -31.30 -33.67
C THR A 24 76.45 -31.27 -32.32
N THR A 25 77.07 -30.79 -31.24
CA THR A 25 76.51 -30.89 -29.87
C THR A 25 76.14 -29.57 -29.20
N HIS A 26 76.11 -28.43 -29.92
CA HIS A 26 75.79 -27.12 -29.32
C HIS A 26 74.58 -26.41 -29.96
N ALA A 27 73.42 -27.08 -29.99
CA ALA A 27 72.13 -26.43 -30.23
C ALA A 27 71.38 -26.27 -28.89
N LYS A 28 71.55 -25.10 -28.27
CA LYS A 28 70.97 -24.75 -26.97
C LYS A 28 69.49 -24.36 -27.15
N ASP A 29 68.58 -25.27 -26.81
CA ASP A 29 67.12 -25.05 -26.83
C ASP A 29 66.72 -24.03 -25.75
N ASN A 30 66.27 -22.84 -26.17
CA ASN A 30 65.90 -21.74 -25.27
C ASN A 30 64.38 -21.64 -25.16
N LYS A 31 63.80 -22.41 -24.24
CA LYS A 31 62.38 -22.32 -23.88
C LYS A 31 62.19 -21.15 -22.90
N LYS A 32 61.58 -20.07 -23.39
CA LYS A 32 61.14 -18.94 -22.57
C LYS A 32 60.14 -19.44 -21.51
N HIS A 33 60.43 -19.23 -20.24
CA HIS A 33 59.54 -19.58 -19.14
C HIS A 33 58.34 -18.62 -19.14
N ALA A 34 57.12 -19.14 -19.33
CA ALA A 34 55.89 -18.37 -19.17
C ALA A 34 55.57 -18.25 -17.67
N ILE A 35 55.34 -17.02 -17.22
CA ILE A 35 54.97 -16.71 -15.84
C ILE A 35 53.52 -17.18 -15.65
N SER A 36 53.29 -18.09 -14.71
CA SER A 36 51.94 -18.58 -14.41
C SER A 36 51.15 -17.47 -13.71
N VAL A 37 50.06 -17.03 -14.34
CA VAL A 37 49.12 -16.06 -13.77
C VAL A 37 47.83 -16.80 -13.43
N GLU A 38 47.35 -16.59 -12.21
CA GLU A 38 46.08 -17.11 -11.76
C GLU A 38 44.94 -16.34 -12.45
N VAL A 39 44.15 -17.04 -13.27
CA VAL A 39 43.00 -16.46 -13.98
C VAL A 39 41.72 -17.06 -13.41
N VAL A 40 40.81 -16.20 -12.97
CA VAL A 40 39.46 -16.59 -12.56
C VAL A 40 38.50 -16.26 -13.70
N VAL A 41 37.80 -17.27 -14.21
CA VAL A 41 36.76 -17.11 -15.23
C VAL A 41 35.44 -16.76 -14.54
N ILE A 42 35.02 -15.50 -14.66
CA ILE A 42 33.75 -15.02 -14.11
C ILE A 42 32.62 -15.53 -15.01
N LYS A 43 31.75 -16.40 -14.48
CA LYS A 43 30.50 -16.80 -15.13
C LYS A 43 29.40 -15.84 -14.69
N GLU A 44 28.79 -15.14 -15.65
CA GLU A 44 27.62 -14.33 -15.38
C GLU A 44 26.47 -15.22 -14.89
N GLN A 45 26.12 -15.08 -13.62
CA GLN A 45 24.95 -15.73 -13.04
C GLN A 45 23.95 -14.64 -12.66
N SER A 46 22.73 -14.73 -13.16
CA SER A 46 21.68 -13.76 -12.85
C SER A 46 21.29 -13.87 -11.37
N GLY A 47 21.87 -13.01 -10.55
CA GLY A 47 21.50 -12.85 -9.14
C GLY A 47 20.35 -11.86 -9.00
N ARG A 48 19.28 -12.23 -8.29
CA ARG A 48 18.24 -11.27 -7.92
C ARG A 48 18.74 -10.43 -6.74
N ILE A 49 18.95 -9.13 -6.96
CA ILE A 49 19.34 -8.20 -5.91
C ILE A 49 18.10 -7.82 -5.10
N TRP A 50 18.01 -8.30 -3.87
CA TRP A 50 16.98 -7.88 -2.94
C TRP A 50 17.36 -6.54 -2.30
N ARG A 51 16.42 -5.59 -2.31
CA ARG A 51 16.57 -4.30 -1.61
C ARG A 51 15.46 -4.18 -0.59
N SER A 52 15.83 -3.97 0.66
CA SER A 52 14.90 -3.68 1.74
C SER A 52 14.75 -2.18 1.89
N PHE A 53 13.52 -1.70 1.88
CA PHE A 53 13.19 -0.31 2.18
C PHE A 53 12.30 -0.29 3.43
N SER A 54 12.52 0.67 4.32
CA SER A 54 11.60 0.91 5.42
C SER A 54 10.33 1.58 4.87
N GLY A 55 9.19 1.01 5.19
CA GLY A 55 7.88 1.56 4.86
C GLY A 55 6.99 1.55 6.09
N ARG A 56 6.04 2.48 6.17
CA ARG A 56 5.00 2.48 7.20
C ARG A 56 3.69 2.10 6.55
N LEU A 57 2.99 1.13 7.13
CA LEU A 57 1.66 0.76 6.70
C LEU A 57 0.64 1.62 7.44
N THR A 58 -0.33 2.14 6.71
CA THR A 58 -1.50 2.83 7.25
C THR A 58 -2.76 2.09 6.82
N ALA A 59 -3.82 2.20 7.61
CA ALA A 59 -5.10 1.61 7.23
C ALA A 59 -5.62 2.32 5.96
N VAL A 60 -6.03 1.54 4.96
CA VAL A 60 -6.64 2.09 3.72
C VAL A 60 -7.91 2.87 4.06
N ASN A 61 -8.71 2.34 4.99
CA ASN A 61 -9.90 2.97 5.52
C ASN A 61 -9.71 3.19 7.03
N PHE A 62 -9.55 4.44 7.43
CA PHE A 62 -9.49 4.84 8.83
C PHE A 62 -10.63 5.81 9.11
N VAL A 63 -11.44 5.52 10.14
CA VAL A 63 -12.56 6.37 10.55
C VAL A 63 -12.46 6.60 12.04
N GLU A 64 -12.46 7.87 12.44
CA GLU A 64 -12.59 8.28 13.83
C GLU A 64 -14.08 8.43 14.17
N ILE A 65 -14.54 7.72 15.21
CA ILE A 65 -15.94 7.76 15.63
C ILE A 65 -16.12 8.87 16.66
N ARG A 66 -16.96 9.85 16.33
CA ARG A 66 -17.30 10.96 17.22
C ARG A 66 -18.81 10.99 17.49
N PRO A 67 -19.25 11.28 18.71
CA PRO A 67 -20.67 11.42 19.00
C PRO A 67 -21.22 12.67 18.29
N GLN A 68 -22.33 12.51 17.56
CA GLN A 68 -23.04 13.62 16.90
C GLN A 68 -23.95 14.40 17.86
N ALA A 69 -24.19 13.84 19.04
CA ALA A 69 -25.10 14.36 20.03
C ALA A 69 -24.37 14.45 21.38
N SER A 70 -24.58 15.53 22.12
CA SER A 70 -23.95 15.77 23.42
C SER A 70 -24.71 15.07 24.54
N GLY A 71 -24.00 14.45 25.47
CA GLY A 71 -24.64 13.85 26.64
C GLY A 71 -23.73 12.91 27.40
N LEU A 72 -24.27 12.38 28.49
CA LEU A 72 -23.59 11.38 29.30
C LEU A 72 -23.65 10.01 28.61
N ILE A 73 -22.50 9.35 28.51
CA ILE A 73 -22.43 7.95 28.07
C ILE A 73 -22.96 7.09 29.22
N THR A 74 -24.04 6.36 28.96
CA THR A 74 -24.68 5.43 29.91
C THR A 74 -24.07 4.03 29.82
N ASP A 75 -23.64 3.61 28.62
CA ASP A 75 -23.16 2.25 28.39
C ASP A 75 -22.14 2.20 27.25
N VAL A 76 -21.18 1.27 27.36
CA VAL A 76 -20.14 0.99 26.36
C VAL A 76 -20.27 -0.46 25.94
N ARG A 77 -20.62 -0.68 24.67
CA ARG A 77 -21.11 -1.99 24.17
C ARG A 77 -20.14 -2.72 23.26
N PHE A 78 -18.85 -2.43 23.39
CA PHE A 78 -17.80 -3.13 22.65
C PHE A 78 -16.59 -3.35 23.55
N LYS A 79 -15.75 -4.32 23.18
CA LYS A 79 -14.46 -4.57 23.82
C LYS A 79 -13.33 -4.01 22.95
N GLY A 80 -12.25 -3.55 23.57
CA GLY A 80 -11.07 -3.07 22.84
C GLY A 80 -10.50 -4.16 21.92
N GLY A 81 -10.27 -3.83 20.64
CA GLY A 81 -9.79 -4.78 19.63
C GLY A 81 -10.86 -5.71 19.05
N GLN A 82 -12.12 -5.58 19.45
CA GLN A 82 -13.23 -6.32 18.86
C GLN A 82 -13.51 -5.84 17.42
N ILE A 83 -13.80 -6.78 16.52
CA ILE A 83 -14.33 -6.46 15.19
C ILE A 83 -15.77 -5.97 15.34
N VAL A 84 -16.03 -4.76 14.86
CA VAL A 84 -17.36 -4.15 14.86
C VAL A 84 -17.83 -3.90 13.44
N ASN A 85 -19.11 -4.09 13.19
CA ASN A 85 -19.73 -3.88 11.90
C ASN A 85 -20.45 -2.54 11.85
N LYS A 86 -20.74 -2.08 10.63
CA LYS A 86 -21.54 -0.87 10.44
C LYS A 86 -22.94 -1.06 11.03
N GLY A 87 -23.32 -0.13 11.91
CA GLY A 87 -24.63 -0.14 12.57
C GLY A 87 -24.61 -0.73 13.98
N ASP A 88 -23.49 -1.33 14.40
CA ASP A 88 -23.36 -1.81 15.77
C ASP A 88 -23.39 -0.65 16.77
N ILE A 89 -24.09 -0.86 17.89
CA ILE A 89 -24.17 0.13 18.95
C ILE A 89 -22.87 0.05 19.75
N LEU A 90 -22.05 1.10 19.65
CA LEU A 90 -20.78 1.17 20.39
C LEU A 90 -20.94 1.89 21.73
N TYR A 91 -21.69 2.99 21.72
CA TYR A 91 -21.93 3.83 22.89
C TYR A 91 -23.41 4.17 22.99
N VAL A 92 -23.96 4.11 24.19
CA VAL A 92 -25.32 4.56 24.48
C VAL A 92 -25.25 5.88 25.22
N ILE A 93 -25.77 6.94 24.61
CA ILE A 93 -25.94 8.26 25.25
C ILE A 93 -27.27 8.25 26.00
N ASP A 94 -27.33 8.90 27.17
CA ASP A 94 -28.57 9.00 27.96
C ASP A 94 -29.72 9.55 27.08
N PRO A 95 -30.76 8.75 26.83
CA PRO A 95 -31.81 9.14 25.91
C PRO A 95 -32.86 10.04 26.54
N ARG A 96 -32.86 10.26 27.86
CA ARG A 96 -33.91 11.03 28.57
C ARG A 96 -34.13 12.44 28.02
N PRO A 97 -33.10 13.31 27.89
CA PRO A 97 -33.29 14.65 27.34
C PRO A 97 -33.81 14.63 25.90
N TYR A 98 -33.32 13.70 25.08
CA TYR A 98 -33.73 13.55 23.69
C TYR A 98 -35.17 13.03 23.57
N LYS A 99 -35.56 12.05 24.39
CA LYS A 99 -36.95 11.56 24.47
C LYS A 99 -37.89 12.68 24.89
N ALA A 100 -37.53 13.48 25.89
CA ALA A 100 -38.32 14.63 26.32
C ALA A 100 -38.48 15.67 25.20
N ALA A 101 -37.41 15.99 24.48
CA ALA A 101 -37.46 16.90 23.33
C ALA A 101 -38.37 16.37 22.20
N VAL A 102 -38.29 15.08 21.89
CA VAL A 102 -39.16 14.43 20.90
C VAL A 102 -40.63 14.45 21.36
N MET A 103 -40.89 14.20 22.64
CA MET A 103 -42.25 14.28 23.20
C MET A 103 -42.82 15.69 23.12
N LYS A 104 -42.02 16.70 23.44
CA LYS A 104 -42.41 18.11 23.29
C LYS A 104 -42.76 18.45 21.84
N ALA A 105 -41.87 18.12 20.90
CA ALA A 105 -42.12 18.38 19.47
C ALA A 105 -43.38 17.67 18.94
N LYS A 106 -43.67 16.46 19.44
CA LYS A 106 -44.91 15.74 19.12
C LYS A 106 -46.15 16.43 19.71
N ALA A 107 -46.08 16.95 20.93
CA ALA A 107 -47.18 17.70 21.53
C ALA A 107 -47.46 19.01 20.78
N ASP A 108 -46.40 19.71 20.37
CA ASP A 108 -46.49 20.93 19.56
C ASP A 108 -47.13 20.63 18.19
N LEU A 109 -46.75 19.52 17.55
CA LEU A 109 -47.36 19.04 16.31
C LEU A 109 -48.86 18.76 16.48
N VAL A 110 -49.26 18.06 17.55
CA VAL A 110 -50.67 17.76 17.84
C VAL A 110 -51.47 19.06 18.06
N THR A 111 -50.89 20.01 18.78
CA THR A 111 -51.52 21.32 19.01
C THR A 111 -51.74 22.06 17.69
N ALA A 112 -50.73 22.12 16.83
CA ALA A 112 -50.84 22.74 15.51
C ALA A 112 -51.87 22.03 14.61
N LEU A 113 -51.93 20.69 14.65
CA LEU A 113 -52.93 19.92 13.92
C LEU A 113 -54.35 20.20 14.43
N ASN A 114 -54.53 20.34 15.75
CA ASN A 114 -55.82 20.69 16.34
C ASN A 114 -56.25 22.11 15.96
N GLN A 115 -55.34 23.08 15.98
CA GLN A 115 -55.61 24.44 15.53
C GLN A 115 -55.99 24.47 14.05
N LYS A 116 -55.26 23.77 13.19
CA LYS A 116 -55.60 23.61 11.77
C LYS A 116 -57.01 23.00 11.58
N ASN A 117 -57.33 21.96 12.35
CA ASN A 117 -58.63 21.31 12.28
C ASN A 117 -59.76 22.22 12.77
N LEU A 118 -59.53 23.02 13.81
CA LEU A 118 -60.47 24.02 14.30
C LEU A 118 -60.70 25.09 13.24
N ALA A 119 -59.63 25.71 12.72
CA ALA A 119 -59.70 26.72 11.66
C ALA A 119 -60.45 26.17 10.43
N ARG A 120 -60.20 24.92 10.02
CA ARG A 120 -60.92 24.28 8.92
C ARG A 120 -62.42 24.13 9.19
N LYS A 121 -62.81 23.79 10.43
CA LYS A 121 -64.23 23.67 10.82
C LYS A 121 -64.90 25.05 10.85
N GLU A 122 -64.21 26.06 11.36
CA GLU A 122 -64.70 27.44 11.41
C GLU A 122 -64.87 28.03 10.01
N TYR A 123 -63.90 27.81 9.12
CA TYR A 123 -63.99 28.16 7.71
C TYR A 123 -65.19 27.50 7.04
N LYS A 124 -65.38 26.18 7.22
CA LYS A 124 -66.53 25.47 6.67
C LYS A 124 -67.85 26.06 7.17
N ARG A 125 -67.95 26.32 8.47
CA ARG A 125 -69.15 26.95 9.07
C ARG A 125 -69.40 28.35 8.50
N ALA A 126 -68.36 29.17 8.36
CA ALA A 126 -68.48 30.52 7.80
C ALA A 126 -68.93 30.46 6.33
N LYS A 127 -68.40 29.52 5.55
CA LYS A 127 -68.80 29.27 4.16
C LYS A 127 -70.28 28.89 4.04
N ASP A 128 -70.79 28.03 4.92
CA ASP A 128 -72.20 27.64 4.88
C ASP A 128 -73.13 28.83 5.24
N LEU A 129 -72.73 29.66 6.22
CA LEU A 129 -73.52 30.80 6.70
C LEU A 129 -73.53 32.00 5.74
N ILE A 130 -72.45 32.25 4.98
CA ILE A 130 -72.43 33.33 3.99
C ILE A 130 -73.35 33.01 2.81
N ILE A 131 -73.46 31.74 2.42
CA ILE A 131 -74.39 31.26 1.38
C ILE A 131 -75.84 31.52 1.79
N THR A 132 -76.18 31.29 3.07
CA THR A 132 -77.52 31.57 3.60
C THR A 132 -77.74 33.03 3.99
N LYS A 133 -76.79 33.94 3.68
CA LYS A 133 -76.80 35.38 4.03
C LYS A 133 -76.93 35.67 5.53
N MET A 134 -76.45 34.76 6.37
CA MET A 134 -76.55 34.87 7.84
C MET A 134 -75.34 35.56 8.50
N ILE A 135 -74.26 35.83 7.76
CA ILE A 135 -73.08 36.56 8.25
C ILE A 135 -72.58 37.61 7.24
N SER A 136 -71.82 38.60 7.71
CA SER A 136 -71.19 39.64 6.87
C SER A 136 -69.90 39.13 6.20
N GLN A 137 -69.58 39.65 5.00
CA GLN A 137 -68.37 39.31 4.23
C GLN A 137 -67.08 39.45 5.05
N ARG A 138 -66.95 40.48 5.88
CA ARG A 138 -65.78 40.71 6.76
C ARG A 138 -65.50 39.53 7.71
N ILE A 139 -66.55 38.94 8.27
CA ILE A 139 -66.47 37.83 9.23
C ILE A 139 -66.06 36.53 8.53
N TYR A 140 -66.39 36.40 7.25
CA TYR A 140 -65.94 35.28 6.43
C TYR A 140 -64.44 35.42 6.10
N ASP A 141 -64.01 36.61 5.70
CA ASP A 141 -62.61 36.89 5.34
C ASP A 141 -61.63 36.71 6.52
N GLU A 142 -62.06 36.98 7.76
CA GLU A 142 -61.28 36.72 8.98
C GLU A 142 -61.05 35.22 9.28
N ARG A 143 -61.84 34.33 8.67
CA ARG A 143 -61.79 32.86 8.91
C ARG A 143 -61.24 32.06 7.73
N THR A 144 -60.89 32.75 6.63
CA THR A 144 -60.15 32.23 5.46
C THR A 144 -58.65 32.35 5.65
#